data_AF-J9RHL9-F1
#
_entry.id   AF-J9RHL9-F1
#
_cell.length_a   1.000
_cell.length_b   1.000
_cell.length_c   1.000
_cell.angle_alpha   90.00
_cell.angle_beta   90.00
_cell.angle_gamma   90.00
#
_symmetry.space_group_name_H-M   'P 1'
#
loop_
_entity.id
_entity.type
_entity.pdbx_description
1 polymer ?
#
loop_
_entity_poly.entity_id
_entity_poly.type
_entity_poly.pdbx_seq_one_letter_code
_entity_poly.pdbx_strand_id
1 'polypeptide(L)'
;MGDRVFADFPYDRRFTKEEIAEITARAEKIADAMRDGVAPNGAILYIDESLLQLWSVHAALAGVYVDDDRAYIVSVKIPDQAGQFADSVEWVMREDLPEDHSETQADAEARQIVNALTERLSPEVKRRVAEQFSTAFTAVNDTDQED
;
A
#
# COMPACT_ATOMS: atom_id res chain seq x y z
N MET A 1 -34.48 -1.00 1.64
CA MET A 1 -33.91 -2.26 2.14
C MET A 1 -32.74 -2.53 1.21
N GLY A 2 -31.51 -2.22 1.63
CA GLY A 2 -30.35 -2.27 0.73
C GLY A 2 -30.03 -3.70 0.33
N ASP A 3 -29.80 -3.92 -0.97
CA ASP A 3 -29.34 -5.21 -1.48
C ASP A 3 -28.11 -5.66 -0.71
N ARG A 4 -28.13 -6.91 -0.23
CA ARG A 4 -26.95 -7.51 0.38
C ARG A 4 -25.96 -7.80 -0.75
N VAL A 5 -24.85 -7.06 -0.78
CA VAL A 5 -23.77 -7.22 -1.76
C VAL A 5 -23.24 -8.65 -1.79
N PHE A 6 -23.28 -9.35 -0.65
CA PHE A 6 -22.93 -10.76 -0.54
C PHE A 6 -23.96 -11.52 0.32
N ALA A 7 -25.00 -12.06 -0.32
CA ALA A 7 -26.09 -12.74 0.37
C ALA A 7 -25.64 -13.98 1.18
N ASP A 8 -24.62 -14.69 0.67
CA ASP A 8 -24.11 -15.94 1.24
C ASP A 8 -22.78 -15.78 1.99
N PHE A 9 -22.37 -14.54 2.33
CA PHE A 9 -21.12 -14.33 3.05
C PHE A 9 -21.22 -14.89 4.49
N PRO A 10 -20.43 -15.92 4.84
CA PRO A 10 -20.62 -16.67 6.08
C PRO A 10 -20.31 -15.85 7.34
N TYR A 11 -19.58 -14.75 7.19
CA TYR A 11 -19.14 -13.89 8.28
C TYR A 11 -19.85 -12.54 8.33
N ASP A 12 -20.99 -12.39 7.63
CA ASP A 12 -21.76 -11.14 7.66
C ASP A 12 -22.07 -10.73 9.10
N ARG A 13 -21.67 -9.50 9.47
CA ARG A 13 -21.82 -8.89 10.82
C ARG A 13 -21.24 -9.71 11.98
N ARG A 14 -20.26 -10.59 11.72
CA ARG A 14 -19.59 -11.38 12.78
C ARG A 14 -18.46 -10.64 13.48
N PHE A 15 -18.01 -9.52 12.91
CA PHE A 15 -16.87 -8.74 13.40
C PHE A 15 -17.30 -7.33 13.81
N THR A 16 -16.67 -6.79 14.84
CA THR A 16 -16.74 -5.37 15.18
C THR A 16 -15.99 -4.54 14.15
N LYS A 17 -16.14 -3.21 14.21
CA LYS A 17 -15.38 -2.31 13.30
C LYS A 17 -13.88 -2.38 13.56
N GLU A 18 -13.51 -2.49 14.83
CA GLU A 18 -12.13 -2.58 15.29
C GLU A 18 -11.50 -3.90 14.81
N GLU A 19 -12.23 -5.01 14.91
CA GLU A 19 -11.79 -6.31 14.38
C GLU A 19 -11.63 -6.27 12.85
N ILE A 20 -12.55 -5.61 12.13
CA ILE A 20 -12.42 -5.44 10.67
C ILE A 20 -11.14 -4.65 10.34
N ALA A 21 -10.86 -3.56 11.05
CA ALA A 21 -9.65 -2.77 10.82
C ALA A 21 -8.39 -3.60 11.07
N GLU A 22 -8.36 -4.42 12.12
CA GLU A 22 -7.25 -5.34 12.40
C GLU A 22 -7.08 -6.39 11.28
N ILE A 23 -8.19 -7.01 10.86
CA ILE A 23 -8.19 -8.02 9.78
C ILE A 23 -7.68 -7.40 8.48
N THR A 24 -8.15 -6.21 8.12
CA THR A 24 -7.75 -5.50 6.90
C THR A 24 -6.27 -5.13 6.95
N ALA A 25 -5.78 -4.57 8.05
CA ALA A 25 -4.36 -4.24 8.20
C ALA A 25 -3.46 -5.49 8.11
N ARG A 26 -3.90 -6.62 8.68
CA ARG A 26 -3.18 -7.90 8.56
C ARG A 26 -3.21 -8.43 7.12
N ALA A 27 -4.35 -8.36 6.45
CA ALA A 27 -4.51 -8.78 5.07
C ALA A 27 -3.63 -7.96 4.12
N GLU A 28 -3.53 -6.64 4.32
CA GLU A 28 -2.64 -5.76 3.55
C GLU A 28 -1.18 -6.20 3.67
N LYS A 29 -0.68 -6.44 4.89
CA LYS A 29 0.68 -6.96 5.09
C LYS A 29 0.92 -8.29 4.38
N ILE A 30 -0.05 -9.20 4.39
CA ILE A 30 0.05 -10.49 3.70
C ILE A 30 0.08 -10.30 2.18
N ALA A 31 -0.77 -9.42 1.65
CA ALA A 31 -0.80 -9.10 0.23
C ALA A 31 0.55 -8.55 -0.23
N ASP A 32 1.11 -7.60 0.52
CA ASP A 32 2.43 -7.01 0.23
C ASP A 32 3.56 -8.04 0.27
N ALA A 33 3.48 -9.02 1.18
CA ALA A 33 4.44 -10.11 1.30
C ALA A 33 4.27 -11.22 0.23
N MET A 34 3.22 -11.17 -0.58
CA MET A 34 2.96 -12.18 -1.62
C MET A 34 2.90 -11.59 -3.04
N ARG A 35 2.73 -10.27 -3.16
CA ARG A 35 2.66 -9.55 -4.43
C ARG A 35 3.91 -9.79 -5.27
N ASP A 36 3.69 -10.14 -6.55
CA ASP A 36 4.74 -10.41 -7.53
C ASP A 36 5.85 -11.35 -7.00
N GLY A 37 5.49 -12.34 -6.18
CA GLY A 37 6.45 -13.24 -5.53
C GLY A 37 7.40 -13.90 -6.52
N VAL A 38 8.63 -14.22 -6.10
CA VAL A 38 9.64 -14.78 -7.00
C VAL A 38 9.92 -16.25 -6.65
N ALA A 39 9.80 -17.13 -7.64
CA ALA A 39 10.14 -18.54 -7.49
C ALA A 39 11.66 -18.76 -7.40
N PRO A 40 12.15 -19.91 -6.88
CA PRO A 40 13.59 -20.17 -6.77
C PRO A 40 14.39 -20.10 -8.09
N ASN A 41 13.71 -20.25 -9.22
CA ASN A 41 14.29 -20.13 -10.56
C ASN A 41 14.20 -18.69 -11.15
N GLY A 42 13.79 -17.71 -10.35
CA GLY A 42 13.63 -16.31 -10.76
C GLY A 42 12.33 -16.00 -11.50
N ALA A 43 11.42 -16.97 -11.67
CA ALA A 43 10.14 -16.70 -12.32
C ALA A 43 9.19 -15.91 -11.40
N ILE A 44 8.53 -14.89 -11.94
CA ILE A 44 7.50 -14.14 -11.22
C ILE A 44 6.26 -15.02 -11.07
N LEU A 45 5.81 -15.16 -9.83
CA LEU A 45 4.58 -15.80 -9.41
C LEU A 45 3.47 -14.78 -9.50
N TYR A 46 2.86 -14.69 -10.67
CA TYR A 46 1.74 -13.79 -10.89
C TYR A 46 0.45 -14.33 -10.25
N ILE A 47 -0.16 -13.51 -9.40
CA ILE A 47 -1.52 -13.72 -8.88
C ILE A 47 -2.31 -12.47 -9.27
N ASP A 48 -3.50 -12.66 -9.87
CA ASP A 48 -4.40 -11.54 -10.15
C ASP A 48 -4.72 -10.78 -8.85
N GLU A 49 -4.76 -9.45 -8.94
CA GLU A 49 -4.90 -8.58 -7.76
C GLU A 49 -6.14 -8.92 -6.93
N SER A 50 -7.28 -9.15 -7.58
CA SER A 50 -8.53 -9.43 -6.86
C SER A 50 -8.44 -10.77 -6.11
N LEU A 51 -7.75 -11.74 -6.72
CA LEU A 51 -7.52 -13.04 -6.12
C LEU A 51 -6.54 -12.97 -4.95
N LEU A 52 -5.47 -12.18 -5.07
CA LEU A 52 -4.50 -11.92 -4.00
C LEU A 52 -5.19 -11.33 -2.77
N GLN A 53 -6.04 -10.32 -2.95
CA GLN A 53 -6.77 -9.68 -1.85
C GLN A 53 -7.71 -10.66 -1.14
N LEU A 54 -8.46 -11.48 -1.90
CA LEU A 54 -9.34 -12.49 -1.32
C LEU A 54 -8.57 -13.55 -0.51
N TRP A 55 -7.43 -14.02 -1.03
CA TRP A 55 -6.57 -14.96 -0.30
C TRP A 55 -5.97 -14.33 0.96
N SER A 56 -5.59 -13.06 0.90
CA SER A 56 -4.99 -12.35 2.02
C SER A 56 -5.99 -12.13 3.16
N VAL A 57 -7.25 -11.78 2.83
CA VAL A 57 -8.34 -11.71 3.82
C VAL A 57 -8.59 -13.08 4.45
N HIS A 58 -8.64 -14.15 3.64
CA HIS A 58 -8.78 -15.50 4.17
C HIS A 58 -7.64 -15.88 5.10
N ALA A 59 -6.40 -15.60 4.71
CA ALA A 59 -5.19 -15.89 5.49
C ALA A 59 -5.20 -15.13 6.82
N ALA A 60 -5.57 -13.84 6.81
CA ALA A 60 -5.71 -13.03 8.02
C ALA A 60 -6.76 -13.62 8.99
N LEU A 61 -7.91 -14.05 8.46
CA LEU A 61 -8.96 -14.73 9.24
C LEU A 61 -8.50 -16.10 9.79
N ALA A 62 -7.63 -16.80 9.06
CA ALA A 62 -7.03 -18.07 9.48
C ALA A 62 -5.88 -17.90 10.50
N GLY A 63 -5.50 -16.66 10.83
CA GLY A 63 -4.43 -16.35 11.78
C GLY A 63 -3.03 -16.38 11.18
N VAL A 64 -2.90 -16.35 9.85
CA VAL A 64 -1.61 -16.16 9.17
C VAL A 64 -1.13 -14.73 9.43
N TYR A 65 0.16 -14.55 9.69
CA TYR A 65 0.79 -13.26 9.85
C TYR A 65 2.18 -13.25 9.23
N VAL A 66 2.63 -12.06 8.84
CA VAL A 66 4.00 -11.82 8.40
C VAL A 66 4.87 -11.55 9.62
N ASP A 67 5.97 -12.28 9.75
CA ASP A 67 6.96 -12.08 10.80
C ASP A 67 8.13 -11.29 10.23
N ASP A 68 8.08 -9.98 10.46
CA ASP A 68 9.08 -9.04 9.97
C ASP A 68 10.47 -9.27 10.59
N ASP A 69 10.63 -10.02 11.68
CA ASP A 69 11.96 -10.32 12.23
C ASP A 69 12.59 -11.57 11.58
N ARG A 70 11.76 -12.45 11.01
CA ARG A 70 12.21 -13.74 10.47
C ARG A 70 12.21 -13.84 8.94
N ALA A 71 11.76 -12.82 8.22
CA ALA A 71 11.77 -12.86 6.76
C ALA A 71 13.19 -12.74 6.20
N TYR A 72 13.51 -13.54 5.17
CA TYR A 72 14.81 -13.48 4.49
C TYR A 72 14.80 -12.52 3.31
N ILE A 73 13.62 -12.34 2.71
CA ILE A 73 13.37 -11.46 1.57
C ILE A 73 12.28 -10.47 1.93
N VAL A 74 12.27 -9.35 1.24
CA VAL A 74 11.28 -8.28 1.38
C VAL A 74 10.90 -7.74 0.01
N SER A 75 9.65 -7.31 -0.13
CA SER A 75 9.18 -6.59 -1.30
C SER A 75 9.44 -5.09 -1.13
N VAL A 76 10.00 -4.47 -2.15
CA VAL A 76 10.28 -3.02 -2.22
C VAL A 76 9.50 -2.46 -3.39
N LYS A 77 8.71 -1.41 -3.18
CA LYS A 77 7.95 -0.80 -4.28
C LYS A 77 8.90 -0.19 -5.30
N ILE A 78 8.67 -0.49 -6.57
CA ILE A 78 9.41 0.10 -7.68
C ILE A 78 8.73 1.42 -8.04
N PRO A 79 9.49 2.52 -8.21
CA PRO A 79 8.92 3.78 -8.68
C PRO A 79 8.33 3.61 -10.09
N ASP A 80 7.00 3.62 -10.20
CA ASP A 80 6.33 3.60 -11.51
C ASP A 80 6.49 4.95 -12.24
N GLN A 81 7.51 5.06 -13.10
CA GLN A 81 7.77 6.29 -13.86
C GLN A 81 6.71 6.57 -14.94
N ALA A 82 5.93 5.57 -15.38
CA ALA A 82 5.03 5.68 -16.53
C ALA A 82 3.54 5.50 -16.19
N GLY A 83 3.21 5.09 -14.96
CA GLY A 83 1.83 4.77 -14.56
C GLY A 83 1.33 3.44 -15.14
N GLN A 84 2.23 2.57 -15.64
CA GLN A 84 1.88 1.30 -16.29
C GLN A 84 1.92 0.11 -15.35
N PHE A 85 2.61 0.23 -14.21
CA PHE A 85 2.89 -0.84 -13.26
C PHE A 85 2.68 -0.31 -11.84
N ALA A 86 1.52 0.31 -11.61
CA ALA A 86 1.12 0.76 -10.28
C ALA A 86 1.22 -0.44 -9.33
N ASP A 87 1.95 -0.24 -8.22
CA ASP A 87 2.18 -1.23 -7.16
C ASP A 87 3.11 -2.40 -7.51
N SER A 88 3.89 -2.34 -8.60
CA SER A 88 4.94 -3.34 -8.83
C SER A 88 6.02 -3.29 -7.76
N VAL A 89 6.46 -4.48 -7.33
CA VAL A 89 7.50 -4.65 -6.32
C VAL A 89 8.70 -5.41 -6.84
N GLU A 90 9.87 -5.09 -6.31
CA GLU A 90 11.10 -5.87 -6.45
C GLU A 90 11.33 -6.66 -5.17
N TRP A 91 11.76 -7.93 -5.30
CA TRP A 91 12.10 -8.78 -4.18
C TRP A 91 13.61 -8.78 -3.96
N VAL A 92 14.03 -8.34 -2.77
CA VAL A 92 15.45 -8.27 -2.40
C VAL A 92 15.71 -9.05 -1.12
N MET A 93 16.97 -9.46 -0.92
CA MET A 93 17.40 -9.99 0.37
C MET A 93 17.34 -8.88 1.41
N ARG A 94 16.84 -9.19 2.60
CA ARG A 94 16.72 -8.20 3.67
C ARG A 94 18.04 -7.56 4.04
N GLU A 95 19.12 -8.33 4.05
CA GLU A 95 20.47 -7.84 4.38
C GLU A 95 21.02 -6.84 3.35
N ASP A 96 20.46 -6.82 2.14
CA ASP A 96 20.86 -5.91 1.06
C ASP A 96 20.05 -4.60 1.07
N LEU A 97 19.04 -4.47 1.94
CA LEU A 97 18.30 -3.21 2.12
C LEU A 97 19.22 -2.15 2.76
N PRO A 98 19.41 -0.98 2.15
CA PRO A 98 19.99 0.16 2.86
C PRO A 98 19.17 0.52 4.11
N GLU A 99 19.85 0.89 5.21
CA GLU A 99 19.22 1.28 6.49
C GLU A 99 18.20 2.43 6.36
N ASP A 100 18.29 3.23 5.29
CA ASP A 100 17.51 4.44 5.04
C ASP A 100 16.38 4.26 4.00
N HIS A 101 15.92 3.02 3.80
CA HIS A 101 15.00 2.70 2.71
C HIS A 101 13.60 3.35 2.86
N SER A 102 13.16 3.65 4.09
CA SER A 102 11.81 4.18 4.32
C SER A 102 11.71 5.69 4.04
N GLU A 103 12.74 6.49 4.39
CA GLU A 103 12.77 7.92 4.07
C GLU A 103 12.94 8.13 2.56
N THR A 104 13.79 7.34 1.92
CA THR A 104 13.97 7.38 0.46
C THR A 104 12.71 6.99 -0.32
N GLN A 105 11.87 6.11 0.22
CA GLN A 105 10.59 5.74 -0.40
C GLN A 105 9.54 6.84 -0.25
N ALA A 106 9.43 7.48 0.92
CA ALA A 106 8.56 8.64 1.12
C ALA A 106 8.94 9.82 0.21
N ASP A 107 10.24 10.08 0.08
CA ASP A 107 10.79 11.10 -0.83
C ASP A 107 10.52 10.76 -2.31
N ALA A 108 10.64 9.49 -2.69
CA ALA A 108 10.37 9.02 -4.05
C ALA A 108 8.88 9.15 -4.40
N GLU A 109 7.99 8.73 -3.49
CA GLU A 109 6.53 8.87 -3.63
C GLU A 109 6.14 10.36 -3.71
N ALA A 110 6.69 11.21 -2.83
CA ALA A 110 6.45 12.65 -2.86
C ALA A 110 6.90 13.28 -4.19
N ARG A 111 8.09 12.90 -4.70
CA ARG A 111 8.58 13.37 -6.01
C ARG A 111 7.70 12.89 -7.16
N GLN A 112 7.20 11.66 -7.12
CA GLN A 112 6.27 11.17 -8.14
C GLN A 112 4.95 11.94 -8.16
N ILE A 113 4.37 12.22 -6.99
CA ILE A 113 3.15 13.02 -6.88
C ILE A 113 3.40 14.43 -7.43
N VAL A 114 4.51 15.07 -7.05
CA VAL A 114 4.90 16.39 -7.58
C VAL A 114 5.08 16.36 -9.10
N ASN A 115 5.76 15.36 -9.65
CA ASN A 115 5.96 15.21 -11.09
C ASN A 115 4.63 15.00 -11.82
N ALA A 116 3.75 14.13 -11.33
CA ALA A 116 2.43 13.90 -11.91
C ALA A 116 1.58 15.18 -11.90
N LEU A 117 1.61 15.94 -10.81
CA LEU A 117 0.91 17.23 -10.69
C LEU A 117 1.52 18.30 -11.62
N THR A 118 2.84 18.30 -11.79
CA THR A 118 3.53 19.30 -12.62
C THR A 118 3.49 18.97 -14.11
N GLU A 119 3.37 17.71 -14.52
CA GLU A 119 3.34 17.35 -15.95
C GLU A 119 1.92 17.33 -16.52
N ARG A 120 0.93 16.89 -15.73
CA ARG A 120 -0.43 16.61 -16.25
C ARG A 120 -1.42 17.76 -16.12
N LEU A 121 -1.16 18.73 -15.25
CA LEU A 121 -2.10 19.82 -14.96
C LEU A 121 -1.86 21.06 -15.83
N SER A 122 -2.93 21.78 -16.16
CA SER A 122 -2.78 23.11 -16.78
C SER A 122 -2.21 24.11 -15.76
N PRO A 123 -1.54 25.19 -16.20
CA PRO A 123 -0.94 26.18 -15.30
C PRO A 123 -1.93 26.76 -14.27
N GLU A 124 -3.19 26.93 -14.66
CA GLU A 124 -4.23 27.43 -13.78
C GLU A 124 -4.63 26.42 -12.70
N VAL A 125 -4.72 25.14 -13.04
CA VAL A 125 -5.03 24.07 -12.10
C VAL A 125 -3.85 23.84 -11.13
N LYS A 126 -2.61 23.90 -11.61
CA LYS A 126 -1.41 23.84 -10.74
C LYS A 126 -1.44 24.89 -9.63
N ARG A 127 -1.81 26.13 -9.98
CA ARG A 127 -1.91 27.23 -9.01
C ARG A 127 -2.97 26.95 -7.96
N ARG A 128 -4.15 26.48 -8.36
CA ARG A 128 -5.25 26.14 -7.44
C ARG A 128 -4.90 24.98 -6.52
N VAL A 129 -4.22 23.97 -7.06
CA VAL A 129 -3.70 22.84 -6.28
C VAL A 129 -2.68 23.34 -5.25
N ALA A 130 -1.72 24.18 -5.64
CA ALA A 130 -0.74 24.75 -4.71
C ALA A 130 -1.39 25.59 -3.59
N GLU A 131 -2.43 26.37 -3.90
CA GLU A 131 -3.22 27.11 -2.90
C GLU A 131 -3.88 26.17 -1.87
N GLN A 132 -4.45 25.05 -2.33
CA GLN A 132 -5.10 24.06 -1.46
C GLN A 132 -4.09 23.26 -0.62
N PHE A 133 -2.97 22.82 -1.22
CA PHE A 133 -1.92 22.09 -0.50
C PHE A 133 -1.20 22.97 0.53
N SER A 134 -0.95 24.25 0.24
CA SER A 134 -0.36 25.20 1.21
C SER A 134 -1.27 25.37 2.44
N THR A 135 -2.58 25.44 2.22
CA THR A 135 -3.57 25.51 3.30
C THR A 135 -3.58 24.24 4.14
N ALA A 136 -3.53 23.06 3.49
CA ALA A 136 -3.47 21.77 4.17
C ALA A 136 -2.18 21.57 4.97
N PHE A 137 -1.02 21.94 4.43
CA PHE A 137 0.28 21.85 5.12
C PHE A 137 0.36 22.76 6.34
N THR A 138 -0.22 23.96 6.26
CA THR A 138 -0.28 24.88 7.41
C THR A 138 -1.12 24.29 8.55
N ALA A 139 -2.24 23.63 8.21
CA ALA A 139 -3.11 22.99 9.21
C ALA A 139 -2.47 21.78 9.91
N VAL A 140 -1.61 21.03 9.21
CA VAL A 140 -0.85 19.91 9.78
C VAL A 140 0.25 20.41 10.73
N ASN A 141 1.00 21.44 10.33
CA ASN A 141 2.04 22.01 11.20
C ASN A 141 1.49 22.71 12.46
N ASP A 142 0.24 23.19 12.45
CA ASP A 142 -0.43 23.74 13.63
C ASP A 142 -0.90 22.64 14.60
N THR A 143 -1.08 21.39 14.15
CA THR A 143 -1.50 20.28 15.02
C THR A 143 -0.33 19.64 15.79
N ASP A 144 0.90 19.80 15.30
CA ASP A 144 2.13 19.31 15.95
C ASP A 144 2.71 20.27 17.02
N GLN A 145 2.07 21.43 17.28
CA GLN A 145 2.52 22.43 18.26
C GLN A 145 1.68 22.49 19.56
N GLU A 146 0.67 21.64 19.72
CA GLU A 146 -0.20 21.60 20.92
C GLU A 146 0.08 20.44 21.90
N ASP A 147 1.13 19.65 21.71
CA ASP A 147 1.65 18.66 22.69
C ASP A 147 2.97 19.12 23.35
#